data_AF-A0A2G8RQW6-F1
#
_entry.id   AF-A0A2G8RQW6-F1
#
_cell.length_a   1.000
_cell.length_b   1.000
_cell.length_c   1.000
_cell.angle_alpha   90.00
_cell.angle_beta   90.00
_cell.angle_gamma   90.00
#
_symmetry.space_group_name_H-M   'P 1'
#
loop_
_entity.id
_entity.type
_entity.pdbx_description
1 polymer ?
#
loop_
_entity_poly.entity_id
_entity_poly.type
_entity_poly.pdbx_seq_one_letter_code
_entity_poly.pdbx_strand_id
1 'polypeptide(L)'
;MTSRDSKGLFSLLKEICNDISGTMPPHYLCMFPSNETILSSAFLAQPITIDCIYSRTGPRETGASATNPIKQARQVHLKCGSRILCIATSSVTVTSPECERLLLDEKFALGQIFRQLRVYPEFSLLDVGAQVVDGKRELQRTYLLETEGIMCQILEVFPDRDLFDIGAAWLHQGTQRKSSERATN
;
A
#
# COMPACT_ATOMS: atom_id res chain seq x y z
N MET A 1 3.07 24.90 -12.06
CA MET A 1 2.18 23.84 -11.54
C MET A 1 2.50 23.64 -10.07
N THR A 2 1.46 23.66 -9.25
CA THR A 2 1.46 24.08 -7.85
C THR A 2 2.24 23.15 -6.91
N SER A 3 3.27 23.70 -6.28
CA SER A 3 3.83 23.21 -5.01
C SER A 3 2.70 23.17 -3.99
N ARG A 4 2.20 21.97 -3.65
CA ARG A 4 1.27 21.79 -2.53
C ARG A 4 2.10 21.74 -1.26
N ASP A 5 1.78 22.67 -0.36
CA ASP A 5 2.47 22.95 0.89
C ASP A 5 2.71 21.68 1.71
N SER A 6 3.98 21.29 1.89
CA SER A 6 4.41 20.20 2.76
C SER A 6 3.87 20.35 4.19
N LYS A 7 3.58 21.59 4.62
CA LYS A 7 2.96 21.90 5.92
C LYS A 7 1.55 21.32 6.09
N GLY A 8 0.75 21.28 5.03
CA GLY A 8 -0.61 20.70 5.08
C GLY A 8 -0.58 19.18 5.25
N LEU A 9 0.36 18.53 4.57
CA LEU A 9 0.58 17.08 4.66
C LEU A 9 1.01 16.65 6.06
N PHE A 10 1.94 17.39 6.68
CA PHE A 10 2.37 17.15 8.06
C PHE A 10 1.25 17.40 9.08
N SER A 11 0.38 18.39 8.84
CA SER A 11 -0.78 18.65 9.70
C SER A 11 -1.79 17.51 9.62
N LEU A 12 -2.10 17.03 8.41
CA LEU A 12 -3.01 15.90 8.21
C LEU A 12 -2.44 14.60 8.77
N LEU A 13 -1.14 14.35 8.63
CA LEU A 13 -0.46 13.22 9.28
C LEU A 13 -0.52 13.32 10.80
N LYS A 14 -0.34 14.52 11.38
CA LYS A 14 -0.48 14.74 12.82
C LYS A 14 -1.92 14.54 13.30
N GLU A 15 -2.90 14.98 12.53
CA GLU A 15 -4.33 14.79 12.83
C GLU A 15 -4.70 13.30 12.74
N ILE A 16 -4.25 12.60 11.71
CA ILE A 16 -4.42 11.15 11.57
C ILE A 16 -3.72 10.41 12.73
N CYS A 17 -2.49 10.79 13.10
CA CYS A 17 -1.76 10.21 14.24
C CYS A 17 -2.41 10.54 15.60
N ASN A 18 -2.96 11.74 15.79
CA ASN A 18 -3.62 12.15 17.03
C ASN A 18 -4.98 11.46 17.21
N ASP A 19 -5.70 11.21 16.13
CA ASP A 19 -6.93 10.41 16.19
C ASP A 19 -6.63 8.92 16.47
N ILE A 20 -5.48 8.39 16.01
CA ILE A 20 -4.99 7.03 16.31
C ILE A 20 -4.40 6.96 17.74
N SER A 21 -4.28 8.10 18.44
CA SER A 21 -3.62 8.22 19.75
C SER A 21 -4.48 7.70 20.93
N GLY A 22 -4.83 6.42 20.85
CA GLY A 22 -5.02 5.57 22.03
C GLY A 22 -3.89 4.55 22.19
N THR A 23 -3.28 4.09 21.10
CA THR A 23 -2.47 2.85 21.13
C THR A 23 -1.25 2.78 20.23
N MET A 24 -1.03 3.70 19.27
CA MET A 24 0.17 3.64 18.41
C MET A 24 1.01 4.94 18.39
N PRO A 25 2.34 4.86 18.59
CA PRO A 25 3.22 6.02 18.51
C PRO A 25 3.22 6.65 17.11
N PRO A 26 3.31 7.99 16.99
CA PRO A 26 3.25 8.74 15.73
C PRO A 26 4.36 8.37 14.72
N HIS A 27 5.38 7.64 15.15
CA HIS A 27 6.48 7.15 14.32
C HIS A 27 6.09 5.91 13.49
N TYR A 28 5.04 5.17 13.87
CA TYR A 28 4.65 3.94 13.17
C TYR A 28 3.94 4.22 11.84
N LEU A 29 3.21 5.34 11.72
CA LEU A 29 2.51 5.71 10.48
C LEU A 29 3.47 6.10 9.34
N CYS A 30 4.68 6.55 9.70
CA CYS A 30 5.75 6.92 8.79
C CYS A 30 6.80 5.80 8.59
N MET A 31 6.71 4.69 9.34
CA MET A 31 7.63 3.54 9.28
C MET A 31 7.14 2.41 8.36
N PHE A 32 6.38 2.72 7.32
CA PHE A 32 5.97 1.73 6.32
C PHE A 32 6.75 1.79 4.98
N PRO A 33 8.10 1.95 4.95
CA PRO A 33 8.79 2.19 3.68
C PRO A 33 8.99 0.94 2.82
N SER A 34 8.73 -0.30 3.27
CA SER A 34 9.09 -1.47 2.43
C SER A 34 8.43 -2.82 2.70
N ASN A 35 7.66 -3.01 3.78
CA ASN A 35 7.11 -4.32 4.14
C ASN A 35 5.76 -4.25 4.86
N GLU A 36 4.75 -3.66 4.20
CA GLU A 36 3.36 -3.64 4.69
C GLU A 36 2.88 -5.01 5.23
N THR A 37 3.31 -6.11 4.59
CA THR A 37 2.94 -7.48 4.98
C THR A 37 3.48 -7.92 6.34
N ILE A 38 4.68 -7.48 6.73
CA ILE A 38 5.31 -7.92 7.99
C ILE A 38 4.75 -7.12 9.17
N LEU A 39 4.56 -5.81 9.00
CA LEU A 39 4.06 -4.96 10.06
C LEU A 39 2.56 -5.18 10.30
N SER A 40 1.78 -5.34 9.24
CA SER A 40 0.35 -5.62 9.39
C SER A 40 0.07 -7.04 9.90
N SER A 41 0.94 -8.04 9.61
CA SER A 41 0.81 -9.39 10.19
C SER A 41 1.24 -9.43 11.65
N ALA A 42 2.25 -8.65 12.04
CA ALA A 42 2.62 -8.44 13.44
C ALA A 42 1.51 -7.69 14.21
N PHE A 43 0.88 -6.71 13.58
CA PHE A 43 -0.21 -5.93 14.19
C PHE A 43 -1.50 -6.74 14.37
N LEU A 44 -1.79 -7.66 13.45
CA LEU A 44 -3.00 -8.50 13.49
C LEU A 44 -2.75 -9.90 14.07
N ALA A 45 -1.50 -10.27 14.36
CA ALA A 45 -1.08 -11.62 14.72
C ALA A 45 -1.59 -12.71 13.76
N GLN A 46 -1.84 -12.35 12.50
CA GLN A 46 -2.41 -13.23 11.48
C GLN A 46 -1.66 -13.09 10.14
N PRO A 47 -1.57 -14.17 9.34
CA PRO A 47 -0.90 -14.11 8.05
C PRO A 47 -1.64 -13.18 7.11
N ILE A 48 -0.87 -12.34 6.41
CA ILE A 48 -1.39 -11.48 5.35
C ILE A 48 -1.10 -12.13 4.01
N THR A 49 -2.15 -12.31 3.22
CA THR A 49 -2.03 -12.77 1.84
C THR A 49 -2.05 -11.59 0.89
N ILE A 50 -1.32 -11.71 -0.22
CA ILE A 50 -1.28 -10.70 -1.27
C ILE A 50 -1.94 -11.30 -2.51
N ASP A 51 -3.11 -10.76 -2.85
CA ASP A 51 -3.83 -11.17 -4.05
C ASP A 51 -3.51 -10.19 -5.17
N CYS A 52 -2.83 -10.67 -6.22
CA CYS A 52 -2.57 -9.87 -7.42
C CYS A 52 -3.86 -9.77 -8.25
N ILE A 53 -4.41 -8.57 -8.38
CA ILE A 53 -5.63 -8.32 -9.15
C ILE A 53 -5.30 -8.14 -10.62
N TYR A 54 -4.28 -7.34 -10.92
CA TYR A 54 -3.73 -7.25 -12.27
C TYR A 54 -2.27 -6.85 -12.24
N SER A 55 -1.57 -7.21 -13.31
CA SER A 55 -0.24 -6.70 -13.65
C SER A 55 -0.18 -6.51 -15.17
N ARG A 56 -0.05 -5.26 -15.61
CA ARG A 56 0.00 -4.87 -17.02
C ARG A 56 1.33 -4.21 -17.31
N THR A 57 2.16 -4.89 -18.08
CA THR A 57 3.44 -4.36 -18.56
C THR A 57 3.24 -3.72 -19.93
N GLY A 58 3.87 -2.57 -20.14
CA GLY A 58 3.94 -1.92 -21.45
C GLY A 58 4.75 -2.72 -22.47
N PRO A 59 4.87 -2.20 -23.71
CA PRO A 59 5.62 -2.85 -24.79
C PRO A 59 7.07 -3.11 -24.38
N ARG A 60 7.59 -4.30 -24.74
CA ARG A 60 8.94 -4.76 -24.42
C ARG A 60 9.68 -5.02 -25.73
N GLU A 61 10.02 -3.95 -26.43
CA GLU A 61 10.67 -4.03 -27.76
C GLU A 61 12.19 -4.23 -27.64
N THR A 62 12.81 -3.58 -26.66
CA THR A 62 14.23 -3.71 -26.30
C THR A 62 14.34 -3.73 -24.77
N GLY A 63 15.48 -4.19 -24.23
CA GLY A 63 15.71 -4.21 -22.79
C GLY A 63 15.56 -2.82 -22.15
N ALA A 64 15.19 -2.80 -20.87
CA ALA A 64 14.99 -1.58 -20.11
C ALA A 64 16.28 -0.76 -20.07
N SER A 65 16.14 0.51 -20.41
CA SER A 65 17.24 1.48 -20.34
C SER A 65 16.69 2.85 -19.96
N ALA A 66 17.58 3.80 -19.65
CA ALA A 66 17.17 5.18 -19.37
C ALA A 66 16.44 5.82 -20.56
N THR A 67 16.79 5.45 -21.80
CA THR A 67 16.16 5.96 -23.03
C THR A 67 14.92 5.17 -23.44
N ASN A 68 14.81 3.91 -23.01
CA ASN A 68 13.64 3.07 -23.23
C ASN A 68 13.13 2.44 -21.91
N PRO A 69 12.46 3.23 -21.05
CA PRO A 69 11.96 2.74 -19.78
C PRO A 69 10.77 1.81 -19.97
N ILE A 70 10.75 0.70 -19.24
CA ILE A 70 9.59 -0.19 -19.20
C ILE A 70 8.66 0.25 -18.08
N LYS A 71 7.37 0.37 -18.38
CA LYS A 71 6.34 0.71 -17.41
C LYS A 71 5.48 -0.51 -17.08
N GLN A 72 5.19 -0.72 -15.81
CA GLN A 72 4.25 -1.74 -15.35
C GLN A 72 3.25 -1.13 -14.37
N ALA A 73 1.96 -1.29 -14.66
CA ALA A 73 0.89 -0.97 -13.73
C ALA A 73 0.41 -2.24 -13.05
N ARG A 74 0.28 -2.23 -11.73
CA ARG A 74 -0.19 -3.39 -10.97
C ARG A 74 -1.09 -2.98 -9.81
N GLN A 75 -2.01 -3.85 -9.46
CA GLN A 75 -2.84 -3.70 -8.28
C GLN A 75 -2.86 -4.99 -7.49
N VAL A 76 -2.67 -4.87 -6.19
CA VAL A 76 -2.70 -5.98 -5.25
C VAL A 76 -3.61 -5.65 -4.09
N HIS A 77 -4.28 -6.67 -3.56
CA HIS A 77 -5.03 -6.58 -2.33
C HIS A 77 -4.26 -7.28 -1.22
N LEU A 78 -3.95 -6.55 -0.15
CA LEU A 78 -3.45 -7.13 1.07
C LEU A 78 -4.66 -7.58 1.88
N LYS A 79 -4.73 -8.88 2.17
CA LYS A 79 -5.85 -9.49 2.87
C LYS A 79 -5.41 -10.16 4.15
N CYS A 80 -6.30 -10.15 5.13
CA CYS A 80 -6.20 -11.00 6.31
C CYS A 80 -7.50 -11.79 6.44
N GLY A 81 -7.40 -13.11 6.30
CA GLY A 81 -8.56 -13.97 6.10
C GLY A 81 -9.37 -13.54 4.87
N SER A 82 -10.66 -13.27 5.05
CA SER A 82 -11.56 -12.83 3.98
C SER A 82 -11.65 -11.30 3.81
N ARG A 83 -10.92 -10.52 4.60
CA ARG A 83 -11.01 -9.05 4.60
C ARG A 83 -9.86 -8.42 3.85
N ILE A 84 -10.16 -7.36 3.11
CA ILE A 84 -9.16 -6.51 2.47
C ILE A 84 -8.74 -5.45 3.48
N LEU A 85 -7.44 -5.42 3.77
CA LEU A 85 -6.80 -4.43 4.64
C LEU A 85 -6.40 -3.20 3.84
N CYS A 86 -5.75 -3.44 2.70
CA CYS A 86 -5.16 -2.42 1.86
C CYS A 86 -5.30 -2.81 0.38
N ILE A 87 -5.64 -1.84 -0.44
CA ILE A 87 -5.58 -1.91 -1.90
C ILE A 87 -4.38 -1.08 -2.31
N ALA A 88 -3.32 -1.76 -2.76
CA ALA A 88 -2.11 -1.11 -3.23
C ALA A 88 -2.08 -1.12 -4.76
N THR A 89 -2.15 0.07 -5.36
CA THR A 89 -2.02 0.28 -6.80
C THR A 89 -0.68 0.93 -7.06
N SER A 90 0.15 0.34 -7.92
CA SER A 90 1.49 0.85 -8.21
C SER A 90 1.75 1.00 -9.70
N SER A 91 2.47 2.07 -10.01
CA SER A 91 3.04 2.36 -11.32
C SER A 91 4.56 2.26 -11.20
N VAL A 92 5.12 1.24 -11.85
CA VAL A 92 6.53 0.90 -11.79
C VAL A 92 7.18 1.33 -13.09
N THR A 93 8.29 2.05 -13.00
CA THR A 93 9.12 2.43 -14.13
C THR A 93 10.50 1.82 -13.94
N VAL A 94 10.94 1.03 -14.91
CA VAL A 94 12.22 0.32 -14.89
C VAL A 94 13.11 0.88 -15.98
N THR A 95 14.32 1.29 -15.59
CA THR A 95 15.34 1.88 -16.46
C THR A 95 16.63 1.08 -16.50
N SER A 96 16.72 -0.05 -15.79
CA SER A 96 17.87 -0.97 -15.87
C SER A 96 17.47 -2.38 -16.28
N PRO A 97 18.30 -3.09 -17.07
CA PRO A 97 18.04 -4.48 -17.46
C PRO A 97 18.03 -5.44 -16.27
N GLU A 98 18.78 -5.13 -15.21
CA GLU A 98 18.80 -5.95 -13.99
C GLU A 98 17.45 -5.88 -13.25
N CYS A 99 16.92 -4.66 -13.05
CA CYS A 99 15.62 -4.46 -12.43
C CYS A 99 14.49 -5.05 -13.29
N GLU A 100 14.63 -4.99 -14.62
CA GLU A 100 13.71 -5.60 -15.55
C GLU A 100 13.64 -7.12 -15.36
N ARG A 101 14.79 -7.79 -15.29
CA ARG A 101 14.88 -9.23 -15.06
C ARG A 101 14.23 -9.63 -13.73
N LEU A 102 14.52 -8.90 -12.65
CA LEU A 102 13.93 -9.16 -11.34
C LEU A 102 12.39 -8.99 -11.33
N LEU A 103 11.88 -7.94 -11.99
CA LEU A 103 10.45 -7.62 -11.99
C LEU A 103 9.65 -8.50 -12.93
N LEU A 104 10.13 -8.72 -14.16
CA LEU A 104 9.37 -9.33 -15.25
C LEU A 104 9.66 -10.82 -15.42
N ASP A 105 10.92 -11.21 -15.31
CA ASP A 105 11.33 -12.60 -15.59
C ASP A 105 11.24 -13.45 -14.31
N GLU A 106 11.79 -12.94 -13.21
CA GLU A 106 11.74 -13.61 -11.90
C GLU A 106 10.47 -13.31 -11.10
N LYS A 107 9.67 -12.33 -11.54
CA LYS A 107 8.36 -11.97 -10.96
C LYS A 107 8.42 -11.65 -9.46
N PHE A 108 9.52 -11.06 -8.98
CA PHE A 108 9.62 -10.62 -7.60
C PHE A 108 8.56 -9.55 -7.26
N ALA A 109 8.05 -9.59 -6.02
CA ALA A 109 7.25 -8.50 -5.49
C ALA A 109 8.13 -7.25 -5.30
N LEU A 110 7.55 -6.04 -5.36
CA LEU A 110 8.31 -4.78 -5.26
C LEU A 110 9.18 -4.73 -3.99
N GLY A 111 8.63 -5.11 -2.84
CA GLY A 111 9.39 -5.19 -1.58
C GLY A 111 10.52 -6.24 -1.58
N GLN A 112 10.46 -7.25 -2.44
CA GLN A 112 11.55 -8.22 -2.60
C GLN A 112 12.64 -7.72 -3.55
N ILE A 113 12.29 -6.94 -4.57
CA ILE A 113 13.26 -6.39 -5.53
C ILE A 113 14.30 -5.53 -4.79
N PHE A 114 13.87 -4.61 -3.94
CA PHE A 114 14.80 -3.77 -3.17
C PHE A 114 15.73 -4.59 -2.25
N ARG A 115 15.22 -5.70 -1.69
CA ARG A 115 16.04 -6.64 -0.90
C ARG A 115 17.08 -7.38 -1.75
N GLN A 116 16.70 -7.80 -2.95
CA GLN A 116 17.62 -8.47 -3.88
C GLN A 116 18.71 -7.53 -4.36
N LEU A 117 18.37 -6.27 -4.64
CA LEU A 117 19.31 -5.22 -4.99
C LEU A 117 20.23 -4.83 -3.81
N ARG A 118 19.85 -5.20 -2.57
CA ARG A 118 20.55 -4.82 -1.32
C ARG A 118 20.70 -3.30 -1.15
N VAL A 119 19.75 -2.54 -1.71
CA VAL A 119 19.71 -1.08 -1.62
C VAL A 119 18.45 -0.66 -0.86
N TYR A 120 18.58 0.39 -0.05
CA TYR A 120 17.45 1.05 0.56
C TYR A 120 16.89 2.06 -0.44
N PRO A 121 15.61 1.93 -0.86
CA PRO A 121 15.02 2.92 -1.75
C PRO A 121 14.86 4.25 -1.02
N GLU A 122 15.01 5.33 -1.77
CA GLU A 122 14.58 6.66 -1.32
C GLU A 122 13.05 6.70 -1.27
N PHE A 123 12.52 7.15 -0.14
CA PHE A 123 11.08 7.23 0.11
C PHE A 123 10.65 8.70 0.08
N SER A 124 9.69 9.01 -0.79
CA SER A 124 9.06 10.33 -0.85
C SER A 124 7.55 10.21 -0.73
N LEU A 125 6.98 10.72 0.38
CA LEU A 125 5.53 10.79 0.54
C LEU A 125 4.98 11.94 -0.29
N LEU A 126 4.08 11.63 -1.24
CA LEU A 126 3.56 12.58 -2.21
C LEU A 126 2.22 13.18 -1.77
N ASP A 127 1.32 12.35 -1.25
CA ASP A 127 -0.02 12.76 -0.86
C ASP A 127 -0.59 11.86 0.23
N VAL A 128 -1.50 12.41 1.04
CA VAL A 128 -2.26 11.68 2.06
C VAL A 128 -3.68 12.22 2.02
N GLY A 129 -4.65 11.32 2.06
CA GLY A 129 -6.06 11.67 2.10
C GLY A 129 -6.79 10.85 3.14
N ALA A 130 -7.79 11.46 3.77
CA ALA A 130 -8.75 10.76 4.61
C ALA A 130 -10.14 11.20 4.17
N GLN A 131 -11.06 10.25 4.02
CA GLN A 131 -12.42 10.52 3.58
C GLN A 131 -13.40 9.49 4.15
N VAL A 132 -14.70 9.78 4.07
CA VAL A 132 -15.74 8.83 4.47
C VAL A 132 -16.42 8.30 3.22
N VAL A 133 -16.32 7.00 2.98
CA VAL A 133 -16.92 6.30 1.82
C VAL A 133 -17.81 5.19 2.36
N ASP A 134 -19.08 5.16 1.95
CA ASP A 134 -20.07 4.16 2.39
C ASP A 134 -20.16 3.98 3.92
N GLY A 135 -20.00 5.07 4.66
CA GLY A 135 -20.03 5.09 6.12
C GLY A 135 -18.77 4.57 6.81
N LYS A 136 -17.72 4.27 6.04
CA LYS A 136 -16.40 3.88 6.55
C LYS A 136 -15.39 4.99 6.39
N ARG A 137 -14.48 5.11 7.35
CA ARG A 137 -13.37 6.05 7.29
C ARG A 137 -12.27 5.43 6.41
N GLU A 138 -12.11 5.93 5.20
CA GLU A 138 -11.04 5.52 4.31
C GLU A 138 -9.78 6.38 4.57
N LEU A 139 -8.62 5.74 4.56
CA LEU A 139 -7.32 6.39 4.58
C LEU A 139 -6.57 6.03 3.30
N GLN A 140 -6.01 7.01 2.62
CA GLN A 140 -5.17 6.79 1.46
C GLN A 140 -3.84 7.52 1.58
N ARG A 141 -2.79 6.95 0.98
CA ARG A 141 -1.50 7.61 0.84
C ARG A 141 -0.89 7.29 -0.53
N THR A 142 -0.26 8.29 -1.12
CA THR A 142 0.53 8.15 -2.34
C THR A 142 1.98 8.46 -2.01
N TYR A 143 2.90 7.59 -2.40
CA TYR A 143 4.32 7.77 -2.18
C TYR A 143 5.14 7.21 -3.34
N LEU A 144 6.41 7.58 -3.35
CA LEU A 144 7.41 7.13 -4.31
C LEU A 144 8.47 6.31 -3.56
N LEU A 145 8.84 5.17 -4.13
CA LEU A 145 10.06 4.44 -3.79
C LEU A 145 10.96 4.44 -5.01
N GLU A 146 12.16 4.97 -4.89
CA GLU A 146 13.10 5.04 -6.01
C GLU A 146 14.51 4.58 -5.62
N THR A 147 15.17 3.96 -6.58
CA THR A 147 16.60 3.65 -6.53
C THR A 147 17.14 3.63 -7.95
N GLU A 148 18.43 3.40 -8.11
CA GLU A 148 19.03 3.32 -9.43
C GLU A 148 18.39 2.18 -10.23
N GLY A 149 17.83 2.52 -11.40
CA GLY A 149 17.24 1.53 -12.32
C GLY A 149 15.76 1.21 -12.09
N ILE A 150 15.13 1.65 -11.00
CA ILE A 150 13.71 1.41 -10.74
C ILE A 150 13.05 2.49 -9.88
N MET A 151 11.86 2.91 -10.29
CA MET A 151 11.02 3.87 -9.60
C MET A 151 9.60 3.30 -9.47
N CYS A 152 9.02 3.36 -8.28
CA CYS A 152 7.69 2.86 -7.98
C CYS A 152 6.85 3.95 -7.33
N GLN A 153 5.85 4.44 -8.05
CA GLN A 153 4.82 5.28 -7.45
C GLN A 153 3.69 4.37 -6.95
N ILE A 154 3.34 4.49 -5.68
CA ILE A 154 2.41 3.59 -4.99
C ILE A 154 1.30 4.41 -4.35
N LEU A 155 0.06 4.04 -4.65
CA LEU A 155 -1.15 4.49 -3.97
C LEU A 155 -1.66 3.33 -3.12
N GLU A 156 -1.77 3.55 -1.82
CA GLU A 156 -2.37 2.62 -0.88
C GLU A 156 -3.67 3.20 -0.36
N VAL A 157 -4.72 2.39 -0.42
CA VAL A 157 -6.05 2.72 0.11
C VAL A 157 -6.40 1.69 1.18
N PHE A 158 -6.60 2.17 2.39
CA PHE A 158 -7.12 1.43 3.54
C PHE A 158 -8.63 1.73 3.62
N PRO A 159 -9.50 0.82 3.18
CA PRO A 159 -10.95 1.08 3.08
C PRO A 159 -11.63 1.30 4.43
N ASP A 160 -10.96 0.91 5.52
CA ASP A 160 -11.51 0.95 6.85
C ASP A 160 -10.39 1.27 7.85
N ARG A 161 -10.27 2.56 8.16
CA ARG A 161 -9.29 3.12 9.08
C ARG A 161 -9.45 2.57 10.50
N ASP A 162 -10.65 2.11 10.87
CA ASP A 162 -10.89 1.54 12.20
C ASP A 162 -9.99 0.32 12.45
N LEU A 163 -9.50 -0.33 11.39
CA LEU A 163 -8.42 -1.32 11.46
C LEU A 163 -7.27 -0.86 12.37
N PHE A 164 -6.84 0.40 12.27
CA PHE A 164 -5.71 0.93 13.05
C PHE A 164 -6.08 1.26 14.50
N ASP A 165 -7.36 1.49 14.79
CA ASP A 165 -7.83 1.88 16.12
C ASP A 165 -8.12 0.65 17.00
N ILE A 166 -8.75 -0.37 16.42
CA ILE A 166 -9.22 -1.57 17.15
C ILE A 166 -8.42 -2.85 16.80
N GLY A 167 -7.45 -2.77 15.88
CA GLY A 167 -6.49 -3.83 15.61
C GLY A 167 -7.13 -5.19 15.27
N ALA A 168 -6.64 -6.27 15.88
CA ALA A 168 -7.15 -7.63 15.62
C ALA A 168 -8.66 -7.78 15.86
N ALA A 169 -9.28 -6.97 16.74
CA ALA A 169 -10.72 -7.00 16.95
C ALA A 169 -11.51 -6.60 15.70
N TRP A 170 -10.92 -5.78 14.82
CA TRP A 170 -11.49 -5.40 13.53
C TRP A 170 -11.81 -6.62 12.65
N LEU A 171 -10.97 -7.67 12.69
CA LEU A 171 -11.16 -8.89 11.89
C LEU A 171 -12.47 -9.62 12.22
N HIS A 172 -13.02 -9.42 13.42
CA HIS A 172 -14.22 -10.08 13.91
C HIS A 172 -15.51 -9.26 13.75
N GLN A 173 -15.41 -7.97 13.38
CA GLN A 173 -16.57 -7.10 13.20
C GLN A 173 -17.28 -7.38 11.88
N GLY A 174 -18.09 -8.44 11.80
CA GLY A 174 -18.76 -8.82 10.54
C GLY A 174 -19.42 -10.20 10.50
N THR A 175 -19.25 -11.04 11.52
CA THR A 175 -20.00 -12.32 11.59
C THR A 175 -21.46 -12.12 12.04
N GLN A 176 -21.86 -10.91 12.43
CA GLN A 176 -23.21 -10.58 12.92
C GLN A 176 -23.94 -9.61 11.99
N ARG A 177 -24.17 -9.99 10.74
CA ARG A 177 -25.06 -9.21 9.85
C ARG A 177 -25.81 -10.06 8.83
N LYS A 178 -26.34 -11.23 9.23
CA LYS A 178 -27.47 -11.93 8.55
C LYS A 178 -28.21 -12.87 9.52
N SER A 179 -28.96 -12.33 10.49
CA SER A 179 -29.99 -13.10 11.21
C SER A 179 -31.06 -12.17 11.81
N SER A 180 -31.68 -11.32 10.98
CA SER A 180 -32.91 -10.62 11.36
C SER A 180 -33.72 -10.26 10.12
N GLU A 181 -34.05 -11.25 9.30
CA GLU A 181 -35.06 -11.08 8.24
C GLU A 181 -35.67 -12.44 7.90
N ARG A 182 -36.39 -13.03 8.88
CA ARG A 182 -37.43 -14.05 8.66
C ARG A 182 -38.19 -14.28 9.96
N ALA A 183 -39.16 -13.40 10.23
CA ALA A 183 -40.28 -13.70 11.12
C ALA A 183 -41.43 -12.73 10.83
N THR A 184 -42.01 -12.84 9.63
CA THR A 184 -43.41 -12.45 9.39
C THR A 184 -43.96 -13.32 8.26
N ASN A 185 -44.57 -14.43 8.66
CA ASN A 185 -45.83 -14.92 8.14
C ASN A 185 -46.38 -15.98 9.09
#